data_AF-A0A2H6G1M2-F1
#
_entry.id   AF-A0A2H6G1M2-F1
#
_cell.length_a   1.000
_cell.length_b   1.000
_cell.length_c   1.000
_cell.angle_alpha   90.00
_cell.angle_beta   90.00
_cell.angle_gamma   90.00
#
_symmetry.space_group_name_H-M   'P 1'
#
loop_
_entity.id
_entity.type
_entity.pdbx_description
1 polymer ?
#
loop_
_entity_poly.entity_id
_entity_poly.type
_entity_poly.pdbx_seq_one_letter_code
_entity_poly.pdbx_strand_id
1 'polypeptide(L)'
;MNRQIQVLFPLLLLTYPLVLHFSIYSGHIDLVVIYMAFLLSFPFLSVVLRWRRPKPWQVIAVALAIILVISAEGNEQYIVKFVPLSVNAILLWFFASTLVSGRTPLVTRFASLMRDDMPPAVLVYTRRATIAWAIYFLVMLIASLLFAFYAPIEMWSFFSNILSYVLLLMMFLAEFTVRRMFLHEHMDYTFAEFIQRLWNVDFSSIFRQ
;
A
#
# COMPACT_ATOMS: atom_id res chain seq x y z
N MET A 1 -4.51 -24.70 -2.05
CA MET A 1 -5.26 -23.44 -1.77
C MET A 1 -5.63 -22.87 -3.13
N ASN A 2 -6.93 -22.89 -3.48
CA ASN A 2 -7.39 -22.74 -4.87
C ASN A 2 -7.00 -21.40 -5.51
N ARG A 3 -6.52 -21.45 -6.75
CA ARG A 3 -6.11 -20.31 -7.61
C ARG A 3 -7.21 -19.25 -7.75
N GLN A 4 -8.49 -19.65 -7.65
CA GLN A 4 -9.63 -18.73 -7.64
C GLN A 4 -9.65 -17.82 -6.39
N ILE A 5 -9.32 -18.35 -5.20
CA ILE A 5 -9.29 -17.57 -3.95
C ILE A 5 -8.17 -16.53 -3.98
N GLN A 6 -7.06 -16.83 -4.68
CA GLN A 6 -5.92 -15.91 -4.81
C GLN A 6 -6.21 -14.70 -5.71
N VAL A 7 -7.16 -14.82 -6.65
CA VAL A 7 -7.52 -13.74 -7.59
C VAL A 7 -8.76 -12.98 -7.12
N LEU A 8 -9.73 -13.67 -6.51
CA LEU A 8 -10.94 -13.05 -5.96
C LEU A 8 -10.64 -12.08 -4.83
N PHE A 9 -9.71 -12.44 -3.94
CA PHE A 9 -9.38 -11.64 -2.76
C PHE A 9 -8.82 -10.23 -3.08
N PRO A 10 -7.83 -10.07 -3.98
CA PRO A 10 -7.38 -8.73 -4.38
C PRO A 10 -8.42 -7.96 -5.21
N LEU A 11 -9.24 -8.63 -6.01
CA LEU A 11 -10.35 -7.98 -6.71
C LEU A 11 -11.39 -7.41 -5.75
N LEU A 12 -11.73 -8.15 -4.68
CA LEU A 12 -12.61 -7.73 -3.61
C LEU A 12 -12.04 -6.55 -2.80
N LEU A 13 -10.73 -6.54 -2.56
CA LEU A 13 -10.02 -5.42 -1.94
C LEU A 13 -9.99 -4.16 -2.82
N LEU A 14 -10.01 -4.32 -4.14
CA LEU A 14 -10.05 -3.21 -5.10
C LEU A 14 -11.46 -2.61 -5.24
N THR A 15 -12.52 -3.40 -5.06
CA THR A 15 -13.89 -2.89 -5.05
C THR A 15 -14.30 -2.28 -3.71
N TYR A 16 -13.61 -2.60 -2.62
CA TYR A 16 -13.88 -2.06 -1.27
C TYR A 16 -14.01 -0.53 -1.20
N PRO A 17 -13.08 0.29 -1.73
CA PRO A 17 -13.16 1.75 -1.61
C PRO A 17 -14.36 2.33 -2.34
N LEU A 18 -14.71 1.74 -3.48
CA LEU A 18 -15.85 2.17 -4.30
C LEU A 18 -17.17 1.80 -3.63
N VAL A 19 -17.31 0.56 -3.15
CA VAL A 19 -18.52 0.10 -2.46
C VAL A 19 -18.76 0.93 -1.20
N LEU A 20 -17.71 1.21 -0.43
CA LEU A 20 -17.82 1.99 0.80
C LEU A 20 -18.18 3.46 0.53
N HIS A 21 -17.57 4.07 -0.50
CA HIS A 21 -17.92 5.43 -0.92
C HIS A 21 -19.37 5.54 -1.39
N PHE A 22 -19.83 4.61 -2.23
CA PHE A 22 -21.22 4.58 -2.69
C PHE A 22 -22.20 4.27 -1.56
N SER A 23 -21.86 3.38 -0.62
CA SER A 23 -22.72 3.04 0.53
C SER A 23 -22.89 4.18 1.52
N ILE A 24 -21.83 4.97 1.78
CA ILE A 24 -21.95 6.19 2.60
C ILE A 24 -22.89 7.19 1.92
N TYR A 25 -22.78 7.34 0.59
CA TYR A 25 -23.63 8.26 -0.17
C TYR A 25 -25.09 7.80 -0.28
N SER A 26 -25.36 6.49 -0.13
CA SER A 26 -26.70 5.91 -0.25
C SER A 26 -27.37 5.58 1.09
N GLY A 27 -26.72 5.81 2.23
CA GLY A 27 -27.34 5.72 3.56
C GLY A 27 -27.58 4.29 4.10
N HIS A 28 -27.04 3.26 3.44
CA HIS A 28 -27.21 1.85 3.83
C HIS A 28 -25.92 1.28 4.45
N ILE A 29 -25.62 1.69 5.69
CA ILE A 29 -24.37 1.36 6.41
C ILE A 29 -24.33 -0.13 6.83
N ASP A 30 -25.50 -0.71 7.10
CA ASP A 30 -25.68 -2.03 7.72
C ASP A 30 -25.11 -3.19 6.88
N LEU A 31 -25.27 -3.11 5.56
CA LEU A 31 -24.78 -4.13 4.62
C LEU A 31 -23.25 -4.12 4.49
N VAL A 32 -22.61 -2.96 4.70
CA VAL A 32 -21.16 -2.82 4.67
C VAL A 32 -20.52 -3.45 5.89
N VAL A 33 -21.14 -3.31 7.07
CA VAL A 33 -20.66 -3.93 8.32
C VAL A 33 -20.74 -5.45 8.23
N ILE A 34 -21.81 -6.00 7.65
CA ILE A 34 -21.95 -7.45 7.43
C ILE A 34 -20.92 -7.95 6.40
N TYR A 35 -20.68 -7.18 5.34
CA TYR A 35 -19.65 -7.49 4.34
C TYR A 35 -18.23 -7.44 4.94
N MET A 36 -17.95 -6.45 5.80
CA MET A 36 -16.72 -6.33 6.57
C MET A 36 -16.52 -7.51 7.52
N ALA A 37 -17.56 -7.90 8.27
CA ALA A 37 -17.51 -9.04 9.17
C ALA A 37 -17.16 -10.34 8.42
N PHE A 38 -17.70 -10.53 7.21
CA PHE A 38 -17.41 -11.70 6.36
C PHE A 38 -15.99 -11.68 5.76
N LEU A 39 -15.53 -10.52 5.28
CA LEU A 39 -14.17 -10.34 4.74
C LEU A 39 -13.08 -10.56 5.80
N LEU A 40 -13.39 -10.26 7.06
CA LEU A 40 -12.43 -10.22 8.16
C LEU A 40 -12.43 -11.50 9.02
N SER A 41 -13.52 -12.26 9.02
CA SER A 41 -13.60 -13.57 9.72
C SER A 41 -12.91 -14.71 8.95
N PHE A 42 -12.84 -14.64 7.62
CA PHE A 42 -12.23 -15.70 6.79
C PHE A 42 -10.70 -15.84 6.96
N PRO A 43 -9.91 -14.76 7.05
CA PRO A 43 -8.49 -14.84 7.38
C PRO A 43 -8.24 -15.15 8.86
N PHE A 44 -9.12 -14.73 9.77
CA PHE A 44 -8.97 -14.89 11.23
C PHE A 44 -8.84 -16.35 11.65
N LEU A 45 -9.65 -17.24 11.07
CA LEU A 45 -9.60 -18.68 11.36
C LEU A 45 -8.29 -19.34 10.87
N SER A 46 -7.71 -18.81 9.79
CA SER A 46 -6.42 -19.30 9.25
C SER A 46 -5.21 -18.82 10.05
N VAL A 47 -5.33 -17.70 10.77
CA VAL A 47 -4.29 -17.10 11.62
C VAL A 47 -4.13 -17.86 12.94
N VAL A 48 -5.23 -18.26 13.57
CA VAL A 48 -5.23 -18.99 14.85
C VAL A 48 -4.65 -20.40 14.71
N LEU A 49 -4.79 -21.04 13.53
CA LEU A 49 -4.41 -22.43 13.33
C LEU A 49 -2.96 -22.67 12.86
N ARG A 50 -2.21 -21.66 12.39
CA ARG A 50 -0.87 -21.87 11.82
C ARG A 50 0.16 -20.78 12.17
N TRP A 51 0.52 -20.80 13.45
CA TRP A 51 1.52 -19.93 14.08
C TRP A 51 2.97 -20.39 13.83
N ARG A 52 3.53 -20.19 12.63
CA ARG A 52 5.00 -20.39 12.45
C ARG A 52 5.80 -19.36 11.64
N ARG A 53 5.21 -18.48 10.81
CA ARG A 53 5.94 -17.37 10.16
C ARG A 53 4.96 -16.26 9.69
N PRO A 54 4.95 -15.05 10.29
CA PRO A 54 4.07 -13.98 9.83
C PRO A 54 4.58 -13.39 8.49
N LYS A 55 3.78 -13.51 7.44
CA LYS A 55 3.93 -12.77 6.16
C LYS A 55 3.40 -11.34 6.33
N PRO A 56 3.85 -10.34 5.55
CA PRO A 56 3.48 -8.93 5.73
C PRO A 56 1.96 -8.68 5.66
N TRP A 57 1.22 -9.44 4.84
CA TRP A 57 -0.24 -9.38 4.80
C TRP A 57 -0.92 -9.85 6.11
N GLN A 58 -0.24 -10.67 6.93
CA GLN A 58 -0.74 -11.12 8.22
C GLN A 58 -0.58 -10.05 9.30
N VAL A 59 0.45 -9.20 9.21
CA VAL A 59 0.61 -8.02 10.07
C VAL A 59 -0.48 -6.99 9.76
N ILE A 60 -0.78 -6.79 8.48
CA ILE A 60 -1.88 -5.93 8.03
C ILE A 60 -3.24 -6.49 8.49
N ALA A 61 -3.46 -7.81 8.37
CA ALA A 61 -4.69 -8.46 8.83
C ALA A 61 -4.87 -8.39 10.35
N VAL A 62 -3.80 -8.53 11.14
CA VAL A 62 -3.84 -8.39 12.60
C VAL A 62 -4.09 -6.93 13.00
N ALA A 63 -3.45 -5.97 12.33
CA ALA A 63 -3.73 -4.55 12.56
C ALA A 63 -5.19 -4.23 12.27
N LEU A 64 -5.75 -4.72 11.15
CA LEU A 64 -7.16 -4.55 10.81
C LEU A 64 -8.11 -5.27 11.78
N ALA A 65 -7.74 -6.45 12.29
CA ALA A 65 -8.55 -7.18 13.27
C ALA A 65 -8.59 -6.48 14.63
N ILE A 66 -7.45 -5.96 15.09
CA ILE A 66 -7.37 -5.14 16.31
C ILE A 66 -8.22 -3.88 16.16
N ILE A 67 -8.16 -3.26 14.98
CA ILE A 67 -8.99 -2.11 14.61
C ILE A 67 -10.50 -2.42 14.71
N LEU A 68 -10.94 -3.61 14.30
CA LEU A 68 -12.36 -4.03 14.39
C LEU A 68 -12.80 -4.31 15.82
N VAL A 69 -11.97 -4.96 16.62
CA VAL A 69 -12.31 -5.28 18.01
C VAL A 69 -12.44 -4.00 18.85
N ILE A 70 -11.59 -3.01 18.58
CA ILE A 70 -11.67 -1.68 19.20
C ILE A 70 -12.87 -0.87 18.67
N SER A 71 -13.35 -1.17 17.45
CA SER A 71 -14.51 -0.49 16.84
C SER A 71 -15.87 -0.83 17.45
N ALA A 72 -15.96 -1.88 18.26
CA ALA A 72 -17.20 -2.25 18.95
C ALA A 72 -17.62 -1.25 20.06
N GLU A 73 -16.77 -0.29 20.41
CA GLU A 73 -17.01 0.68 21.50
C GLU A 73 -17.69 2.00 21.07
N GLY A 74 -18.30 2.07 19.87
CA GLY A 74 -19.24 3.15 19.53
C GLY A 74 -18.64 4.45 18.99
N ASN A 75 -17.40 4.42 18.48
CA ASN A 75 -16.72 5.57 17.85
C ASN A 75 -16.29 5.26 16.39
N GLU A 76 -17.18 4.60 15.66
CA GLU A 76 -16.95 3.92 14.38
C GLU A 76 -16.36 4.83 13.28
N GLN A 77 -16.70 6.13 13.28
CA GLN A 77 -16.25 7.08 12.25
C GLN A 77 -14.74 7.37 12.28
N TYR A 78 -14.13 7.41 13.47
CA TYR A 78 -12.71 7.76 13.57
C TYR A 78 -11.82 6.61 13.08
N ILE A 79 -12.25 5.38 13.32
CA ILE A 79 -11.47 4.19 13.02
C ILE A 79 -11.28 4.01 11.51
N VAL A 80 -12.34 4.20 10.72
CA VAL A 80 -12.24 4.12 9.25
C VAL A 80 -11.33 5.24 8.72
N LYS A 81 -11.35 6.42 9.37
CA LYS A 81 -10.45 7.54 9.06
C LYS A 81 -8.98 7.26 9.37
N PHE A 82 -8.68 6.39 10.34
CA PHE A 82 -7.31 6.03 10.70
C PHE A 82 -6.66 4.99 9.79
N VAL A 83 -7.42 4.24 8.99
CA VAL A 83 -6.83 3.23 8.10
C VAL A 83 -5.88 3.85 7.05
N PRO A 84 -6.27 4.88 6.28
CA PRO A 84 -5.35 5.56 5.36
C PRO A 84 -4.12 6.15 6.06
N LEU A 85 -4.29 6.66 7.29
CA LEU A 85 -3.21 7.19 8.12
C LEU A 85 -2.17 6.12 8.43
N SER A 86 -2.61 4.97 8.93
CA SER A 86 -1.71 3.86 9.28
C SER A 86 -0.95 3.34 8.07
N VAL A 87 -1.63 3.19 6.92
CA VAL A 87 -0.98 2.73 5.68
C VAL A 87 0.10 3.71 5.23
N ASN A 88 -0.21 5.00 5.14
CA ASN A 88 0.76 6.03 4.73
C ASN A 88 1.92 6.14 5.73
N ALA A 89 1.67 6.03 7.03
CA ALA A 89 2.71 6.07 8.05
C ALA A 89 3.65 4.86 7.97
N ILE A 90 3.10 3.66 7.79
CA ILE A 90 3.89 2.42 7.63
C ILE A 90 4.76 2.52 6.38
N LEU A 91 4.19 2.94 5.25
CA LEU A 91 4.94 3.09 3.99
C LEU A 91 6.00 4.18 4.09
N LEU A 92 5.68 5.34 4.67
CA LEU A 92 6.66 6.38 4.96
C LEU A 92 7.82 5.82 5.78
N TRP A 93 7.52 5.10 6.86
CA TRP A 93 8.54 4.50 7.73
C TRP A 93 9.42 3.50 6.97
N PHE A 94 8.84 2.64 6.12
CA PHE A 94 9.61 1.72 5.30
C PHE A 94 10.58 2.47 4.37
N PHE A 95 10.11 3.45 3.61
CA PHE A 95 10.98 4.20 2.71
C PHE A 95 12.03 5.01 3.48
N ALA A 96 11.63 5.75 4.51
CA ALA A 96 12.51 6.58 5.32
C ALA A 96 13.58 5.78 6.07
N SER A 97 13.21 4.63 6.65
CA SER A 97 14.15 3.78 7.40
C SER A 97 15.25 3.16 6.52
N THR A 98 15.03 3.05 5.20
CA THR A 98 16.07 2.61 4.25
C THR A 98 17.00 3.73 3.77
N LEU A 99 16.70 5.00 4.06
CA LEU A 99 17.52 6.15 3.67
C LEU A 99 18.64 6.48 4.68
N VAL A 100 18.63 5.83 5.85
CA VAL A 100 19.65 5.97 6.90
C VAL A 100 21.02 5.54 6.36
N SER A 101 22.06 6.31 6.70
CA SER A 101 23.44 6.02 6.30
C SER A 101 23.85 4.58 6.64
N GLY A 102 24.44 3.87 5.67
CA GLY A 102 24.83 2.47 5.81
C GLY A 102 23.75 1.45 5.43
N ARG A 103 22.53 1.88 5.10
CA ARG A 103 21.48 1.02 4.55
C ARG A 103 21.30 1.22 3.05
N THR A 104 20.84 0.17 2.39
CA THR A 104 20.46 0.19 0.97
C THR A 104 19.04 0.75 0.80
N PRO A 105 18.85 1.85 0.03
CA PRO A 105 17.54 2.43 -0.20
C PRO A 105 16.57 1.42 -0.82
N LEU A 106 15.29 1.51 -0.47
CA LEU A 106 14.31 0.49 -0.85
C LEU A 106 14.17 0.35 -2.38
N VAL A 107 14.16 1.46 -3.13
CA VAL A 107 14.10 1.40 -4.61
C VAL A 107 15.38 0.80 -5.20
N THR A 108 16.52 0.97 -4.54
CA THR A 108 17.78 0.34 -4.93
C THR A 108 17.71 -1.18 -4.76
N ARG A 109 17.13 -1.66 -3.64
CA ARG A 109 16.88 -3.10 -3.42
C ARG A 109 15.96 -3.69 -4.49
N PHE A 110 14.93 -2.96 -4.88
CA PHE A 110 14.04 -3.38 -5.97
C PHE A 110 14.78 -3.42 -7.32
N ALA A 111 15.57 -2.41 -7.62
CA ALA A 111 16.35 -2.36 -8.85
C ALA A 111 17.33 -3.53 -8.93
N SER A 112 18.06 -3.85 -7.86
CA SER A 112 19.03 -4.96 -7.84
C SER A 112 18.42 -6.35 -8.02
N LEU A 113 17.09 -6.49 -7.93
CA LEU A 113 16.39 -7.74 -8.24
C LEU A 113 15.97 -7.85 -9.71
N MET A 114 16.00 -6.73 -10.43
CA MET A 114 15.59 -6.64 -11.84
C MET A 114 16.78 -6.52 -12.80
N ARG A 115 17.96 -6.22 -12.27
CA ARG A 115 19.23 -6.11 -13.00
C ARG A 115 20.40 -6.56 -12.13
N ASP A 116 21.39 -7.15 -12.77
CA ASP A 116 22.62 -7.62 -12.13
C ASP A 116 23.65 -6.49 -12.02
N ASP A 117 23.64 -5.52 -12.94
CA ASP A 117 24.53 -4.37 -12.95
C ASP A 117 23.91 -3.19 -12.19
N MET A 118 24.66 -2.61 -11.25
CA MET A 118 24.23 -1.42 -10.50
C MET A 118 25.28 -0.32 -10.62
N PRO A 119 25.39 0.34 -11.79
CA PRO A 119 26.35 1.41 -11.98
C PRO A 119 26.05 2.60 -11.05
N PRO A 120 27.05 3.44 -10.74
CA PRO A 120 26.90 4.55 -9.79
C PRO A 120 25.73 5.48 -10.09
N ALA A 121 25.44 5.73 -11.37
CA ALA A 121 24.30 6.55 -11.79
C ALA A 121 22.95 5.97 -11.33
N VAL A 122 22.78 4.64 -11.42
CA VAL A 122 21.57 3.93 -10.98
C VAL A 122 21.45 3.97 -9.46
N LEU A 123 22.56 3.83 -8.72
CA LEU A 123 22.56 3.94 -7.26
C LEU A 123 22.11 5.35 -6.80
N VAL A 124 22.65 6.41 -7.42
CA VAL A 124 22.25 7.79 -7.12
C VAL A 124 20.78 8.02 -7.48
N TYR A 125 20.35 7.57 -8.65
CA TYR A 125 18.97 7.70 -9.11
C TYR A 125 17.99 7.00 -8.16
N THR A 126 18.23 5.72 -7.85
CA THR A 126 17.33 4.92 -7.01
C THR A 126 17.27 5.46 -5.57
N ARG A 127 18.34 6.05 -5.05
CA ARG A 127 18.31 6.77 -3.78
C ARG A 127 17.39 8.00 -3.85
N ARG A 128 17.50 8.82 -4.90
CA ARG A 128 16.62 9.98 -5.11
C ARG A 128 15.15 9.57 -5.28
N ALA A 129 14.89 8.48 -6.01
CA ALA A 129 13.56 7.91 -6.13
C ALA A 129 13.01 7.47 -4.77
N THR A 130 13.83 6.83 -3.92
CA THR A 130 13.44 6.46 -2.55
C THR A 130 13.07 7.69 -1.71
N ILE A 131 13.82 8.80 -1.84
CA ILE A 131 13.47 10.08 -1.19
C ILE A 131 12.15 10.63 -1.70
N ALA A 132 11.92 10.63 -3.02
CA ALA A 132 10.67 11.11 -3.61
C ALA A 132 9.45 10.33 -3.11
N TRP A 133 9.57 9.00 -3.00
CA TRP A 133 8.54 8.15 -2.40
C TRP A 133 8.31 8.45 -0.91
N ALA A 134 9.37 8.66 -0.13
CA ALA A 134 9.23 9.07 1.28
C ALA A 134 8.49 10.42 1.39
N ILE A 135 8.84 11.42 0.56
CA ILE A 135 8.16 12.72 0.54
C ILE A 135 6.68 12.55 0.16
N TYR A 136 6.39 11.74 -0.87
CA TYR A 136 5.01 11.42 -1.26
C TYR A 136 4.20 10.87 -0.09
N PHE A 137 4.70 9.84 0.61
CA PHE A 137 3.98 9.24 1.74
C PHE A 137 3.86 10.19 2.94
N LEU A 138 4.84 11.08 3.15
CA LEU A 138 4.74 12.12 4.17
C LEU A 138 3.62 13.12 3.84
N VAL A 139 3.54 13.58 2.60
CA VAL A 139 2.46 14.48 2.14
C VAL A 139 1.10 13.79 2.27
N MET A 140 0.99 12.52 1.88
CA MET A 140 -0.26 11.75 2.03
C MET A 140 -0.64 11.54 3.48
N LEU A 141 0.32 11.26 4.36
CA LEU A 141 0.08 11.13 5.79
C LEU A 141 -0.48 12.43 6.39
N ILE A 142 0.15 13.57 6.06
CA ILE A 142 -0.30 14.90 6.52
C ILE A 142 -1.70 15.21 5.96
N ALA A 143 -1.93 14.96 4.68
CA ALA A 143 -3.24 15.18 4.06
C ALA A 143 -4.30 14.29 4.73
N SER A 144 -4.05 12.99 4.91
CA SER A 144 -4.94 12.09 5.63
C SER A 144 -5.24 12.58 7.05
N LEU A 145 -4.28 13.17 7.77
CA LEU A 145 -4.51 13.75 9.10
C LEU A 145 -5.46 14.95 8.99
N LEU A 146 -5.18 15.88 8.07
CA LEU A 146 -6.00 17.06 7.87
C LEU A 146 -7.44 16.70 7.49
N PHE A 147 -7.64 15.78 6.56
CA PHE A 147 -8.98 15.30 6.17
C PHE A 147 -9.68 14.54 7.31
N ALA A 148 -8.95 13.78 8.11
CA ALA A 148 -9.54 13.04 9.23
C ALA A 148 -10.13 13.98 10.30
N PHE A 149 -9.39 15.04 10.66
CA PHE A 149 -9.75 15.95 11.75
C PHE A 149 -10.59 17.16 11.33
N TYR A 150 -10.40 17.69 10.13
CA TYR A 150 -10.97 18.98 9.73
C TYR A 150 -11.97 18.91 8.57
N ALA A 151 -12.02 17.81 7.82
CA ALA A 151 -12.92 17.70 6.67
C ALA A 151 -14.23 16.97 7.01
N PRO A 152 -15.34 17.37 6.37
CA PRO A 152 -16.57 16.56 6.30
C PRO A 152 -16.29 15.14 5.82
N ILE A 153 -17.14 14.20 6.25
CA ILE A 153 -16.97 12.76 5.98
C ILE A 153 -16.96 12.46 4.48
N GLU A 154 -17.70 13.22 3.67
CA GLU A 154 -17.78 13.09 2.23
C GLU A 154 -16.46 13.45 1.56
N MET A 155 -15.85 14.57 1.98
CA MET A 155 -14.53 15.00 1.49
C MET A 155 -13.43 14.02 1.90
N TRP A 156 -13.43 13.56 3.15
CA TRP A 156 -12.51 12.53 3.61
C TRP A 156 -12.67 11.23 2.79
N SER A 157 -13.92 10.84 2.51
CA SER A 157 -14.22 9.63 1.75
C SER A 157 -13.75 9.74 0.31
N PHE A 158 -14.00 10.87 -0.36
CA PHE A 158 -13.48 11.12 -1.71
C PHE A 158 -11.94 11.10 -1.73
N PHE A 159 -11.31 11.78 -0.78
CA PHE A 159 -9.85 11.82 -0.69
C PHE A 159 -9.25 10.43 -0.49
N SER A 160 -9.77 9.66 0.47
CA SER A 160 -9.20 8.38 0.88
C SER A 160 -9.50 7.27 -0.11
N ASN A 161 -10.71 7.25 -0.69
CA ASN A 161 -11.17 6.13 -1.51
C ASN A 161 -10.95 6.34 -3.02
N ILE A 162 -10.75 7.58 -3.47
CA ILE A 162 -10.60 7.88 -4.90
C ILE A 162 -9.29 8.63 -5.14
N LEU A 163 -9.16 9.84 -4.59
CA LEU A 163 -8.06 10.72 -4.95
C LEU A 163 -6.70 10.15 -4.56
N SER A 164 -6.60 9.48 -3.41
CA SER A 164 -5.37 8.83 -2.94
C SER A 164 -4.87 7.74 -3.91
N TYR A 165 -5.77 6.97 -4.52
CA TYR A 165 -5.39 5.96 -5.52
C TYR A 165 -4.97 6.59 -6.85
N VAL A 166 -5.66 7.67 -7.26
CA VAL A 166 -5.30 8.43 -8.46
C VAL A 166 -3.92 9.07 -8.30
N LEU A 167 -3.64 9.69 -7.15
CA LEU A 167 -2.33 10.26 -6.83
C LEU A 167 -1.24 9.19 -6.75
N LEU A 168 -1.54 8.02 -6.21
CA LEU A 168 -0.60 6.89 -6.16
C LEU A 168 -0.23 6.42 -7.56
N LEU A 169 -1.22 6.26 -8.44
CA LEU A 169 -1.00 5.88 -9.83
C LEU A 169 -0.17 6.94 -10.56
N MET A 170 -0.49 8.22 -10.39
CA MET A 170 0.28 9.32 -10.98
C MET A 170 1.73 9.33 -10.47
N MET A 171 1.95 9.08 -9.18
CA MET A 171 3.30 8.98 -8.62
C MET A 171 4.09 7.81 -9.25
N PHE A 172 3.46 6.64 -9.40
CA PHE A 172 4.09 5.51 -10.09
C PHE A 172 4.43 5.82 -11.55
N LEU A 173 3.50 6.42 -12.30
CA LEU A 173 3.72 6.79 -13.70
C LEU A 173 4.80 7.85 -13.84
N ALA A 174 4.82 8.86 -12.95
CA ALA A 174 5.85 9.87 -12.92
C ALA A 174 7.23 9.27 -12.62
N GLU A 175 7.33 8.40 -11.61
CA GLU A 175 8.58 7.69 -11.28
C GLU A 175 9.08 6.87 -12.47
N PHE A 176 8.21 6.09 -13.10
CA PHE A 176 8.57 5.27 -14.26
C PHE A 176 9.01 6.12 -15.45
N THR A 177 8.33 7.24 -15.70
CA THR A 177 8.64 8.15 -16.80
C THR A 177 10.00 8.82 -16.57
N VAL A 178 10.24 9.33 -15.36
CA VAL A 178 11.53 9.91 -14.96
C VAL A 178 12.63 8.85 -15.02
N ARG A 179 12.36 7.62 -14.59
CA ARG A 179 13.30 6.50 -14.67
C ARG A 179 13.69 6.23 -16.11
N ARG A 180 12.72 6.18 -17.02
CA ARG A 180 12.96 5.98 -18.44
C ARG A 180 13.77 7.12 -19.05
N MET A 181 13.54 8.38 -18.66
CA MET A 181 14.30 9.52 -19.19
C MET A 181 15.76 9.51 -18.73
N PHE A 182 16.01 9.33 -17.43
CA PHE A 182 17.35 9.43 -16.83
C PHE A 182 18.19 8.16 -16.96
N LEU A 183 17.56 6.99 -17.07
CA LEU A 183 18.23 5.71 -17.22
C LEU A 183 17.94 5.07 -18.58
N HIS A 184 17.61 5.86 -19.62
CA HIS A 184 17.24 5.32 -20.95
C HIS A 184 18.32 4.37 -21.51
N GLU A 185 19.60 4.71 -21.36
CA GLU A 185 20.73 3.87 -21.80
C GLU A 185 20.84 2.54 -21.05
N HIS A 186 20.15 2.41 -19.91
CA HIS A 186 20.18 1.25 -19.04
C HIS A 186 18.78 0.62 -18.93
N MET A 187 17.84 0.95 -19.82
CA MET A 187 16.44 0.53 -19.76
C MET A 187 15.98 -0.04 -21.09
N ASP A 188 16.20 -1.35 -21.29
CA ASP A 188 15.77 -2.05 -22.50
C ASP A 188 14.35 -2.62 -22.40
N TYR A 189 13.55 -2.17 -21.41
CA TYR A 189 12.24 -2.77 -21.14
C TYR A 189 11.10 -1.74 -21.05
N THR A 190 9.94 -2.15 -21.56
CA THR A 190 8.70 -1.35 -21.56
C THR A 190 7.99 -1.41 -20.21
N PHE A 191 7.03 -0.52 -19.94
CA PHE A 191 6.22 -0.55 -18.72
C PHE A 191 5.55 -1.92 -18.48
N ALA A 192 5.02 -2.54 -19.54
CA ALA A 192 4.43 -3.88 -19.45
C ALA A 192 5.44 -4.94 -18.97
N GLU A 193 6.66 -4.90 -19.51
CA GLU A 193 7.73 -5.82 -19.11
C GLU A 193 8.25 -5.52 -17.71
N PHE A 194 8.27 -4.24 -17.30
CA PHE A 194 8.56 -3.86 -15.92
C PHE A 194 7.57 -4.50 -14.95
N ILE A 195 6.27 -4.41 -15.24
CA ILE A 195 5.22 -5.05 -14.43
C ILE A 195 5.37 -6.57 -14.44
N GLN A 196 5.66 -7.17 -15.60
CA GLN A 196 5.90 -8.61 -15.71
C GLN A 196 7.10 -9.07 -14.88
N ARG A 197 8.22 -8.33 -14.94
CA ARG A 197 9.41 -8.59 -14.11
C ARG A 197 9.07 -8.45 -12.64
N LEU A 198 8.36 -7.39 -12.26
CA LEU A 198 7.95 -7.12 -10.88
C LEU A 198 7.07 -8.24 -10.31
N TRP A 199 6.23 -8.88 -11.13
CA TRP A 199 5.46 -10.06 -10.71
C TRP A 199 6.37 -11.25 -10.38
N ASN A 200 7.43 -11.44 -11.15
CA ASN A 200 8.35 -12.58 -10.98
C ASN A 200 9.38 -12.38 -9.86
N VAL A 201 9.47 -11.18 -9.26
CA VAL A 201 10.39 -10.91 -8.15
C VAL A 201 9.90 -11.58 -6.86
N ASP A 202 10.76 -12.38 -6.23
CA ASP A 202 10.50 -12.90 -4.89
C ASP A 202 10.72 -11.81 -3.83
N PHE A 203 9.64 -11.12 -3.48
CA PHE A 203 9.64 -10.07 -2.45
C PHE A 203 10.11 -10.55 -1.07
N SER A 204 10.13 -11.86 -0.80
CA SER A 204 10.61 -12.39 0.48
C SER A 204 12.14 -12.28 0.64
N SER A 205 12.86 -12.04 -0.46
CA SER A 205 14.31 -11.82 -0.46
C SER A 205 14.71 -10.39 -0.07
N ILE A 206 13.85 -9.41 -0.33
CA ILE A 206 14.10 -7.97 -0.08
C ILE A 206 14.35 -7.66 1.40
N PHE A 207 13.66 -8.39 2.28
CA PHE A 207 13.71 -8.19 3.73
C PHE A 207 14.71 -9.11 4.43
N ARG A 208 15.50 -9.90 3.68
CA ARG A 208 16.43 -10.88 4.23
C ARG A 208 17.89 -10.38 4.28
N GLN A 209 18.14 -9.12 3.91
CA GLN A 209 19.43 -8.41 3.95
C GLN A 209 19.35 -7.18 4.85
#